data_AF-A0A1Y5H1V6-F1
#
_entry.id   AF-A0A1Y5H1V6-F1
#
_cell.length_a   1.000
_cell.length_b   1.000
_cell.length_c   1.000
_cell.angle_alpha   90.00
_cell.angle_beta   90.00
_cell.angle_gamma   90.00
#
_symmetry.space_group_name_H-M   'P 1'
#
loop_
_entity.id
_entity.type
_entity.pdbx_description
1 polymer ?
#
loop_
_entity_poly.entity_id
_entity_poly.type
_entity_poly.pdbx_seq_one_letter_code
_entity_poly.pdbx_strand_id
1 'polypeptide(L)'
;MIQRILISIFLSVILTACKSTLTVEVEGAGSVVSDSGTISCPGTCSREILDIETITLTVDETNENYLFHHWEGACEGTDPICVLAASPIANFDVKAQFRYTGKTLGDIYFPDENLRACIFEQYPEYHETYLMSLLCDNRNIASIEGLEELKRVVFTLRLNDNQISDLSPLANLGVFKTITVFNNDIVDPLPLLGLDLLLVRSVDLTGNENVDCDLATQLRDIFIVAPVRKLVIAPQCDLPLEGDDLLLIDFVER
;
A
#
# COMPACT_ATOMS: atom_id res chain seq x y z
N MET A 1 -41.76 38.48 66.15
CA MET A 1 -42.18 38.00 64.81
C MET A 1 -41.00 38.21 63.87
N ILE A 2 -40.58 37.16 63.15
CA ILE A 2 -39.77 37.18 61.91
C ILE A 2 -38.26 37.50 62.15
N GLN A 3 -37.42 36.48 62.38
CA GLN A 3 -36.72 35.64 61.38
C GLN A 3 -35.39 36.28 60.93
N ARG A 4 -34.28 35.91 61.59
CA ARG A 4 -32.93 36.09 61.06
C ARG A 4 -32.53 34.80 60.33
N ILE A 5 -32.84 34.80 59.04
CA ILE A 5 -32.33 33.83 58.07
C ILE A 5 -30.80 33.99 58.01
N LEU A 6 -30.06 32.99 58.47
CA LEU A 6 -28.68 32.79 58.03
C LEU A 6 -28.75 32.06 56.68
N ILE A 7 -28.70 32.80 55.58
CA ILE A 7 -28.36 32.21 54.28
C ILE A 7 -26.87 31.85 54.34
N SER A 8 -26.58 30.57 54.53
CA SER A 8 -25.24 30.02 54.26
C SER A 8 -25.10 29.93 52.75
N ILE A 9 -24.36 30.88 52.17
CA ILE A 9 -23.98 30.83 50.75
C ILE A 9 -22.81 29.83 50.67
N PHE A 10 -23.10 28.58 50.32
CA PHE A 10 -22.08 27.65 49.86
C PHE A 10 -21.69 28.07 48.44
N LEU A 11 -20.63 28.87 48.32
CA LEU A 11 -19.98 29.14 47.05
C LEU A 11 -19.19 27.89 46.65
N SER A 12 -19.82 27.02 45.86
CA SER A 12 -19.12 25.90 45.23
C SER A 12 -18.22 26.47 44.13
N VAL A 13 -16.94 26.64 44.44
CA VAL A 13 -15.92 26.92 43.43
C VAL A 13 -15.54 25.59 42.81
N ILE A 14 -15.99 25.34 41.59
CA ILE A 14 -15.46 24.22 40.80
C ILE A 14 -14.07 24.67 40.33
N LEU A 15 -13.01 24.18 40.96
CA LEU A 15 -11.66 24.29 40.41
C LEU A 15 -11.58 23.37 39.20
N THR A 16 -11.62 23.94 38.00
CA THR A 16 -11.19 23.23 36.80
C THR A 16 -9.67 23.09 36.88
N ALA A 17 -9.16 21.86 37.01
CA ALA A 17 -7.73 21.61 36.90
C ALA A 17 -7.24 22.09 35.54
N CYS A 18 -6.10 22.80 35.53
CA CYS A 18 -5.45 23.18 34.28
C CYS A 18 -5.00 21.88 33.59
N LYS A 19 -5.20 21.81 32.28
CA LYS A 19 -4.72 20.69 31.47
C LYS A 19 -4.25 21.25 30.14
N SER A 20 -3.23 20.63 29.59
CA SER A 20 -2.82 20.86 28.22
C SER A 20 -2.80 19.56 27.44
N THR A 21 -2.65 19.67 26.14
CA THR A 21 -2.55 18.54 25.21
C THR A 21 -1.24 18.68 24.45
N LEU A 22 -0.46 17.59 24.44
CA LEU A 22 0.59 17.37 23.47
C LEU A 22 -0.02 16.68 22.25
N THR A 23 0.22 17.22 21.06
CA THR A 23 -0.07 16.56 19.79
C THR A 23 1.22 16.31 19.04
N VAL A 24 1.41 15.10 18.53
CA VAL A 24 2.52 14.75 17.65
C VAL A 24 1.98 14.46 16.26
N GLU A 25 2.41 15.24 15.28
CA GLU A 25 2.13 15.01 13.87
C GLU A 25 3.35 14.35 13.22
N VAL A 26 3.13 13.32 12.40
CA VAL A 26 4.17 12.68 11.60
C VAL A 26 3.83 12.87 10.13
N GLU A 27 4.73 13.52 9.39
CA GLU A 27 4.63 13.67 7.94
C GLU A 27 5.64 12.73 7.26
N GLY A 28 5.17 11.96 6.28
CA GLY A 28 5.89 10.79 5.74
C GLY A 28 5.63 9.50 6.54
N ALA A 29 6.30 8.40 6.18
CA ALA A 29 6.07 7.09 6.81
C ALA A 29 7.15 6.74 7.86
N GLY A 30 7.26 7.59 8.88
CA GLY A 30 8.12 7.36 10.05
C GLY A 30 7.35 7.01 11.32
N SER A 31 8.07 6.78 12.41
CA SER A 31 7.49 6.47 13.72
C SER A 31 8.13 7.33 14.82
N VAL A 32 7.34 7.73 15.81
CA VAL A 32 7.78 8.51 16.97
C VAL A 32 7.19 7.90 18.23
N VAL A 33 8.04 7.64 19.22
CA VAL A 33 7.65 7.06 20.51
C VAL A 33 8.10 7.94 21.67
N SER A 34 7.27 8.06 22.70
CA SER A 34 7.70 8.63 23.98
C SER A 34 8.41 7.58 24.84
N ASP A 35 9.31 8.01 25.70
CA ASP A 35 9.94 7.21 26.76
C ASP A 35 8.95 6.43 27.65
N SER A 36 7.79 7.04 27.93
CA SER A 36 6.69 6.40 28.67
C SER A 36 5.83 5.43 27.86
N GLY A 37 5.99 5.39 26.53
CA GLY A 37 5.13 4.64 25.59
C GLY A 37 3.71 5.19 25.43
N THR A 38 3.39 6.34 26.04
CA THR A 38 2.03 6.93 25.97
C THR A 38 1.78 7.70 24.67
N ILE A 39 2.83 8.18 24.01
CA ILE A 39 2.83 8.58 22.60
C ILE A 39 3.51 7.46 21.79
N SER A 40 2.84 7.02 20.74
CA SER A 40 3.33 6.07 19.74
C SER A 40 2.64 6.36 18.42
N CYS A 41 3.32 7.11 17.56
CA CYS A 41 2.88 7.50 16.23
C CYS A 41 3.55 6.63 15.16
N PRO A 42 2.83 6.18 14.12
CA PRO A 42 1.38 6.33 13.91
C PRO A 42 0.56 5.49 14.91
N GLY A 43 -0.59 6.01 15.37
CA GLY A 43 -1.42 5.37 16.38
C GLY A 43 -1.91 6.36 17.43
N THR A 44 -1.34 6.31 18.63
CA THR A 44 -1.66 7.23 19.73
C THR A 44 -0.73 8.43 19.67
N CYS A 45 -1.21 9.51 19.04
CA CYS A 45 -0.43 10.71 18.75
C CYS A 45 -0.79 11.94 19.58
N SER A 46 -1.70 11.80 20.54
CA SER A 46 -2.09 12.89 21.41
C SER A 46 -2.28 12.41 22.83
N ARG A 47 -1.88 13.24 23.79
CA ARG A 47 -1.99 12.94 25.22
C ARG A 47 -2.26 14.20 26.02
N GLU A 48 -3.10 14.06 27.04
CA GLU A 48 -3.32 15.11 28.05
C GLU A 48 -2.19 15.16 29.08
N ILE A 49 -1.78 16.37 29.43
CA ILE A 49 -0.78 16.68 30.45
C ILE A 49 -1.50 17.32 31.63
N LEU A 50 -1.36 16.69 32.80
CA LEU A 50 -2.02 17.11 34.03
C LEU A 50 -1.06 17.76 35.03
N ASP A 51 0.24 17.45 34.93
CA ASP A 51 1.30 17.92 35.81
C ASP A 51 2.56 18.29 35.01
N ILE A 52 3.52 18.96 35.65
CA ILE A 52 4.81 19.29 35.05
C ILE A 52 5.65 18.01 34.94
N GLU A 53 6.12 17.70 33.75
CA GLU A 53 6.95 16.53 33.48
C GLU A 53 7.95 16.80 32.36
N THR A 54 8.94 15.93 32.23
CA THR A 54 9.84 15.90 31.07
C THR A 54 9.44 14.72 30.20
N ILE A 55 9.23 14.97 28.91
CA ILE A 55 8.86 13.95 27.93
C ILE A 55 10.00 13.82 26.94
N THR A 56 10.47 12.60 26.68
CA THR A 56 11.46 12.35 25.62
C THR A 56 10.76 11.66 24.47
N LEU A 57 10.73 12.32 23.31
CA LEU A 57 10.29 11.74 22.04
C LEU A 57 11.51 11.25 21.28
N THR A 58 11.44 10.01 20.80
CA THR A 58 12.48 9.38 19.99
C THR A 58 11.89 8.94 18.67
N VAL A 59 12.57 9.26 17.58
CA VAL A 59 12.25 8.72 16.26
C VAL A 59 12.63 7.25 16.19
N ASP A 60 11.72 6.43 15.67
CA ASP A 60 11.94 5.03 15.35
C ASP A 60 12.17 4.88 13.83
N GLU A 61 13.40 4.57 13.45
CA GLU A 61 13.88 4.46 12.06
C GLU A 61 13.77 3.03 11.49
N THR A 62 12.79 2.25 11.95
CA THR A 62 12.55 0.89 11.43
C THR A 62 12.10 0.83 9.96
N ASN A 63 11.66 1.94 9.37
CA ASN A 63 11.29 2.01 7.95
C ASN A 63 12.51 2.32 7.07
N GLU A 64 13.03 1.31 6.38
CA GLU A 64 14.20 1.43 5.48
C GLU A 64 14.04 2.41 4.32
N ASN A 65 12.80 2.81 3.96
CA ASN A 65 12.57 3.75 2.85
C ASN A 65 12.30 5.19 3.31
N TYR A 66 12.31 5.46 4.61
CA TYR A 66 12.06 6.79 5.16
C TYR A 66 13.11 7.14 6.22
N LEU A 67 13.75 8.30 6.08
CA LEU A 67 14.68 8.81 7.08
C LEU A 67 14.09 10.03 7.77
N PHE A 68 14.44 10.18 9.04
CA PHE A 68 14.12 11.40 9.78
C PHE A 68 14.80 12.61 9.13
N HIS A 69 14.04 13.66 8.88
CA HIS A 69 14.53 14.88 8.26
C HIS A 69 14.73 15.99 9.30
N HIS A 70 13.68 16.39 10.02
CA HIS A 70 13.75 17.30 11.18
C HIS A 70 12.44 17.35 11.98
N TRP A 71 12.50 18.02 13.13
CA TRP A 71 11.34 18.44 13.91
C TRP A 71 10.86 19.86 13.55
N GLU A 72 9.59 20.15 13.80
CA GLU A 72 9.01 21.51 13.84
C GLU A 72 8.07 21.66 15.06
N GLY A 73 7.79 22.89 15.47
CA GLY A 73 6.90 23.21 16.59
C GLY A 73 7.63 23.26 17.92
N ALA A 74 7.13 22.55 18.93
CA ALA A 74 7.76 22.52 20.25
C ALA A 74 9.12 21.78 20.28
N CYS A 75 9.40 21.00 19.23
CA CYS A 75 10.71 20.43 18.92
C CYS A 75 11.26 21.11 17.67
N GLU A 76 12.56 21.38 17.61
CA GLU A 76 13.22 21.93 16.42
C GLU A 76 14.56 21.24 16.18
N GLY A 77 14.96 21.14 14.90
CA GLY A 77 16.26 20.61 14.51
C GLY A 77 16.23 19.14 14.04
N THR A 78 17.42 18.59 13.80
CA THR A 78 17.60 17.29 13.12
C THR A 78 18.02 16.15 14.07
N ASP A 79 18.11 16.41 15.37
CA ASP A 79 18.40 15.35 16.35
C ASP A 79 17.17 14.42 16.47
N PRO A 80 17.30 13.10 16.25
CA PRO A 80 16.17 12.17 16.34
C PRO A 80 15.59 12.06 17.75
N ILE A 81 16.25 12.63 18.77
CA ILE A 81 15.76 12.70 20.14
C ILE A 81 15.34 14.14 20.46
N CYS A 82 14.07 14.32 20.79
CA CYS A 82 13.54 15.59 21.30
C CYS A 82 13.14 15.46 22.78
N VAL A 83 13.65 16.36 23.62
CA VAL A 83 13.32 16.44 25.04
C VAL A 83 12.47 17.68 25.31
N LEU A 84 11.27 17.49 25.85
CA LEU A 84 10.27 18.53 26.08
C LEU A 84 10.01 18.71 27.57
N ALA A 85 9.89 19.97 27.99
CA ALA A 85 9.36 20.31 29.31
C ALA A 85 7.85 20.62 29.17
N ALA A 86 7.00 19.71 29.65
CA ALA A 86 5.55 19.82 29.55
C ALA A 86 4.96 20.49 30.79
N SER A 87 3.90 21.28 30.59
CA SER A 87 3.18 21.96 31.67
C SER A 87 1.69 22.03 31.33
N PRO A 88 0.77 21.92 32.30
CA PRO A 88 -0.67 21.84 32.06
C PRO A 88 -1.33 23.17 31.64
N ILE A 89 -0.55 24.18 31.25
CA ILE A 89 -1.02 25.57 31.08
C ILE A 89 -1.31 25.98 29.64
N ALA A 90 -0.69 25.32 28.65
CA ALA A 90 -0.87 25.62 27.24
C ALA A 90 -0.59 24.36 26.40
N ASN A 91 -1.40 24.17 25.35
CA ASN A 91 -1.17 23.10 24.38
C ASN A 91 0.07 23.39 23.55
N PHE A 92 0.71 22.34 23.07
CA PHE A 92 1.87 22.43 22.21
C PHE A 92 1.89 21.25 21.24
N ASP A 93 2.34 21.53 20.03
CA ASP A 93 2.37 20.56 18.96
C ASP A 93 3.82 20.32 18.52
N VAL A 94 4.11 19.07 18.19
CA VAL A 94 5.39 18.62 17.64
C VAL A 94 5.12 18.00 16.30
N LYS A 95 5.87 18.39 15.28
CA LYS A 95 5.78 17.77 13.96
C LYS A 95 7.11 17.11 13.61
N ALA A 96 7.06 15.84 13.26
CA ALA A 96 8.19 15.07 12.75
C ALA A 96 8.10 14.98 11.23
N GLN A 97 9.12 15.49 10.53
CA GLN A 97 9.24 15.39 9.08
C GLN A 97 10.11 14.20 8.72
N PHE A 98 9.59 13.28 7.92
CA PHE A 98 10.34 12.17 7.33
C PHE A 98 10.42 12.33 5.82
N ARG A 99 11.60 12.04 5.27
CA ARG A 99 11.85 12.07 3.83
C ARG A 99 11.92 10.66 3.26
N TYR A 100 11.21 10.42 2.16
CA TYR A 100 11.38 9.20 1.38
C TYR A 100 12.80 9.13 0.80
N THR A 101 13.47 8.00 1.01
CA THR A 101 14.82 7.70 0.50
C THR A 101 14.86 6.41 -0.30
N GLY A 102 13.72 5.74 -0.45
CA GLY A 102 13.61 4.57 -1.32
C GLY A 102 13.71 4.94 -2.79
N LYS A 103 13.60 3.90 -3.64
CA LYS A 103 13.54 4.05 -5.08
C LYS A 103 12.23 4.76 -5.47
N THR A 104 12.28 5.77 -6.31
CA THR A 104 11.07 6.39 -6.87
C THR A 104 10.76 5.76 -8.23
N LEU A 105 9.53 5.97 -8.72
CA LEU A 105 9.15 5.50 -10.06
C LEU A 105 10.02 6.14 -11.16
N GLY A 106 10.54 7.35 -10.94
CA GLY A 106 11.48 8.01 -11.86
C GLY A 106 12.85 7.34 -11.95
N ASP A 107 13.22 6.52 -10.95
CA ASP A 107 14.50 5.80 -10.89
C ASP A 107 14.45 4.42 -11.57
N ILE A 108 13.25 3.96 -11.98
CA ILE A 108 13.06 2.69 -12.69
C ILE A 108 13.29 2.92 -14.18
N TYR A 109 14.06 2.04 -14.81
CA TYR A 109 14.27 2.06 -16.25
C TYR A 109 13.18 1.23 -16.94
N PHE A 110 12.38 1.87 -17.78
CA PHE A 110 11.39 1.24 -18.65
C PHE A 110 11.86 1.36 -20.09
N PRO A 111 12.33 0.28 -20.74
CA PRO A 111 12.82 0.32 -22.12
C PRO A 111 11.75 0.70 -23.14
N ASP A 112 10.49 0.32 -22.88
CA ASP A 112 9.34 0.67 -23.72
C ASP A 112 8.86 2.09 -23.40
N GLU A 113 8.98 2.99 -24.38
CA GLU A 113 8.59 4.39 -24.22
C GLU A 113 7.08 4.58 -24.02
N ASN A 114 6.25 3.69 -24.56
CA ASN A 114 4.79 3.78 -24.43
C ASN A 114 4.35 3.32 -23.03
N LEU A 115 4.98 2.28 -22.48
CA LEU A 115 4.79 1.89 -21.09
C LEU A 115 5.23 2.99 -20.15
N ARG A 116 6.44 3.54 -20.38
CA ARG A 116 6.96 4.67 -19.61
C ARG A 116 5.98 5.85 -19.68
N ALA A 117 5.55 6.26 -20.87
CA ALA A 117 4.58 7.35 -21.00
C ALA A 117 3.27 7.05 -20.24
N CYS A 118 2.72 5.84 -20.38
CA CYS A 118 1.49 5.44 -19.71
C CYS A 118 1.57 5.53 -18.17
N ILE A 119 2.68 5.06 -17.60
CA ILE A 119 2.96 5.11 -16.16
C ILE A 119 3.07 6.57 -15.70
N PHE A 120 3.85 7.36 -16.43
CA PHE A 120 4.19 8.73 -16.05
C PHE A 120 3.00 9.69 -16.23
N GLU A 121 2.10 9.43 -17.17
CA GLU A 121 0.83 10.15 -17.35
C GLU A 121 -0.16 9.92 -16.18
N GLN A 122 -0.22 8.69 -15.66
CA GLN A 122 -1.16 8.33 -14.58
C GLN A 122 -0.66 8.76 -13.20
N TYR A 123 0.67 8.86 -13.02
CA TYR A 123 1.31 9.12 -11.73
C TYR A 123 2.38 10.23 -11.86
N PRO A 124 2.00 11.49 -12.12
CA PRO A 124 2.96 12.56 -12.40
C PRO A 124 3.79 13.00 -11.17
N GLU A 125 3.29 12.76 -9.95
CA GLU A 125 3.98 13.09 -8.70
C GLU A 125 4.66 11.83 -8.15
N TYR A 126 5.92 11.62 -8.56
CA TYR A 126 6.70 10.45 -8.16
C TYR A 126 7.19 10.58 -6.72
N HIS A 127 6.61 9.76 -5.83
CA HIS A 127 7.07 9.67 -4.46
C HIS A 127 7.58 8.26 -4.12
N GLU A 128 7.01 7.19 -4.69
CA GLU A 128 7.38 5.80 -4.36
C GLU A 128 7.16 4.85 -5.57
N THR A 129 7.69 3.62 -5.51
CA THR A 129 7.51 2.60 -6.57
C THR A 129 6.22 1.77 -6.45
N TYR A 130 5.20 2.21 -5.71
CA TYR A 130 3.94 1.46 -5.57
C TYR A 130 2.83 2.11 -6.39
N LEU A 131 2.01 1.28 -7.05
CA LEU A 131 0.90 1.74 -7.89
C LEU A 131 -0.37 0.98 -7.49
N MET A 132 -1.51 1.67 -7.42
CA MET A 132 -2.81 1.04 -7.09
C MET A 132 -3.46 0.38 -8.32
N SER A 133 -3.38 1.05 -9.47
CA SER A 133 -3.92 0.60 -10.76
C SER A 133 -2.96 0.95 -11.89
N LEU A 134 -2.81 0.10 -12.90
CA LEU A 134 -2.02 0.44 -14.09
C LEU A 134 -2.89 0.18 -15.32
N LEU A 135 -3.35 1.27 -15.95
CA LEU A 135 -4.31 1.24 -17.04
C LEU A 135 -3.64 1.69 -18.35
N CYS A 136 -3.09 0.75 -19.10
CA CYS A 136 -2.26 0.98 -20.28
C CYS A 136 -2.79 0.27 -21.53
N ASP A 137 -4.12 0.15 -21.65
CA ASP A 137 -4.77 -0.41 -22.84
C ASP A 137 -4.47 0.41 -24.10
N ASN A 138 -4.35 -0.25 -25.25
CA ASN A 138 -4.26 0.37 -26.59
C ASN A 138 -3.15 1.43 -26.72
N ARG A 139 -1.92 1.05 -26.37
CA ARG A 139 -0.76 1.96 -26.38
C ARG A 139 0.43 1.48 -27.19
N ASN A 140 0.29 0.40 -27.97
CA ASN A 140 1.40 -0.20 -28.72
C ASN A 140 2.59 -0.55 -27.81
N ILE A 141 2.31 -1.03 -26.59
CA ILE A 141 3.33 -1.50 -25.66
C ILE A 141 3.77 -2.89 -26.13
N ALA A 142 5.07 -3.08 -26.30
CA ALA A 142 5.65 -4.36 -26.71
C ALA A 142 6.44 -5.01 -25.57
N SER A 143 7.02 -4.22 -24.66
CA SER A 143 7.74 -4.73 -23.49
C SER A 143 7.17 -4.16 -22.20
N ILE A 144 7.12 -5.03 -21.19
CA ILE A 144 6.76 -4.69 -19.80
C ILE A 144 7.96 -4.77 -18.84
N GLU A 145 9.18 -4.80 -19.37
CA GLU A 145 10.40 -4.71 -18.58
C GLU A 145 10.44 -3.42 -17.74
N GLY A 146 10.98 -3.53 -16.53
CA GLY A 146 10.95 -2.51 -15.49
C GLY A 146 9.76 -2.64 -14.55
N LEU A 147 8.67 -3.33 -14.94
CA LEU A 147 7.55 -3.56 -14.02
C LEU A 147 8.00 -4.39 -12.81
N GLU A 148 8.93 -5.34 -12.97
CA GLU A 148 9.47 -6.24 -11.93
C GLU A 148 10.12 -5.50 -10.75
N GLU A 149 10.54 -4.25 -10.94
CA GLU A 149 11.18 -3.43 -9.89
C GLU A 149 10.18 -2.73 -8.97
N LEU A 150 8.90 -2.75 -9.33
CA LEU A 150 7.86 -2.10 -8.55
C LEU A 150 7.53 -2.95 -7.31
N LYS A 151 7.82 -2.41 -6.13
CA LYS A 151 7.68 -3.10 -4.83
C LYS A 151 6.26 -3.53 -4.47
N ARG A 152 5.24 -3.18 -5.27
CA ARG A 152 3.82 -3.51 -5.11
C ARG A 152 3.00 -2.97 -6.28
N VAL A 153 2.71 -3.84 -7.25
CA VAL A 153 1.90 -3.47 -8.42
C VAL A 153 0.50 -4.03 -8.22
N VAL A 154 -0.41 -3.11 -7.90
CA VAL A 154 -1.69 -2.95 -8.58
C VAL A 154 -2.79 -3.99 -8.34
N PHE A 155 -3.88 -3.52 -7.73
CA PHE A 155 -5.15 -4.25 -7.69
C PHE A 155 -5.68 -4.62 -9.09
N THR A 156 -5.44 -3.78 -10.10
CA THR A 156 -5.97 -3.93 -11.46
C THR A 156 -4.96 -3.55 -12.54
N LEU A 157 -4.37 -4.55 -13.19
CA LEU A 157 -3.44 -4.39 -14.32
C LEU A 157 -4.21 -4.56 -15.62
N ARG A 158 -4.27 -3.50 -16.42
CA ARG A 158 -4.91 -3.51 -17.75
C ARG A 158 -3.88 -3.15 -18.82
N LEU A 159 -3.58 -4.11 -19.67
CA LEU A 159 -2.61 -4.01 -20.76
C LEU A 159 -3.22 -4.51 -22.08
N ASN A 160 -4.54 -4.41 -22.24
CA ASN A 160 -5.23 -4.97 -23.39
C ASN A 160 -4.89 -4.23 -24.69
N ASP A 161 -5.08 -4.89 -25.83
CA ASP A 161 -4.87 -4.29 -27.16
C ASP A 161 -3.45 -3.70 -27.30
N ASN A 162 -2.43 -4.49 -26.95
CA ASN A 162 -1.02 -4.15 -27.06
C ASN A 162 -0.27 -5.25 -27.86
N GLN A 163 1.05 -5.28 -27.80
CA GLN A 163 1.93 -6.18 -28.57
C GLN A 163 2.84 -6.98 -27.61
N ILE A 164 2.36 -7.26 -26.41
CA ILE A 164 3.15 -7.90 -25.35
C ILE A 164 3.21 -9.39 -25.63
N SER A 165 4.41 -9.96 -25.69
CA SER A 165 4.62 -11.41 -25.85
C SER A 165 5.22 -12.09 -24.63
N ASP A 166 5.97 -11.34 -23.81
CA ASP A 166 6.70 -11.84 -22.66
C ASP A 166 6.09 -11.32 -21.35
N LEU A 167 5.63 -12.26 -20.50
CA LEU A 167 5.09 -11.98 -19.18
C LEU A 167 6.12 -12.17 -18.06
N SER A 168 7.37 -12.54 -18.36
CA SER A 168 8.41 -12.77 -17.36
C SER A 168 8.61 -11.61 -16.37
N PRO A 169 8.46 -10.32 -16.77
CA PRO A 169 8.53 -9.20 -15.82
C PRO A 169 7.44 -9.22 -14.74
N LEU A 170 6.34 -9.95 -14.93
CA LEU A 170 5.28 -10.08 -13.94
C LEU A 170 5.55 -11.15 -12.87
N ALA A 171 6.50 -12.07 -13.10
CA ALA A 171 6.61 -13.30 -12.33
C ALA A 171 6.83 -13.11 -10.82
N ASN A 172 7.33 -11.96 -10.37
CA ASN A 172 7.55 -11.67 -8.94
C ASN A 172 6.77 -10.45 -8.45
N LEU A 173 5.80 -9.97 -9.23
CA LEU A 173 5.00 -8.84 -8.86
C LEU A 173 3.88 -9.25 -7.92
N GLY A 174 3.64 -8.41 -6.92
CA GLY A 174 2.84 -8.77 -5.74
C GLY A 174 1.36 -9.04 -6.01
N VAL A 175 0.51 -8.21 -5.41
CA VAL A 175 -0.90 -8.54 -5.17
C VAL A 175 -1.81 -8.01 -6.28
N PHE A 176 -1.95 -8.74 -7.38
CA PHE A 176 -2.99 -8.43 -8.36
C PHE A 176 -4.32 -9.04 -7.98
N LYS A 177 -5.41 -8.28 -8.09
CA LYS A 177 -6.78 -8.87 -8.07
C LYS A 177 -7.27 -9.15 -9.47
N THR A 178 -6.95 -8.28 -10.42
CA THR A 178 -7.42 -8.38 -11.80
C THR A 178 -6.28 -8.09 -12.75
N ILE A 179 -6.07 -9.00 -13.69
CA ILE A 179 -5.11 -8.88 -14.78
C ILE A 179 -5.86 -9.09 -16.07
N THR A 180 -5.81 -8.12 -16.98
CA THR A 180 -6.35 -8.26 -18.33
C THR A 180 -5.26 -7.91 -19.31
N VAL A 181 -4.91 -8.88 -20.13
CA VAL A 181 -3.88 -8.82 -21.17
C VAL A 181 -4.48 -9.37 -22.48
N PHE A 182 -5.78 -9.16 -22.71
CA PHE A 182 -6.44 -9.67 -23.91
C PHE A 182 -5.97 -8.90 -25.14
N ASN A 183 -6.04 -9.52 -26.32
CA ASN A 183 -5.54 -8.98 -27.59
C ASN A 183 -4.08 -8.49 -27.47
N ASN A 184 -3.19 -9.43 -27.20
CA ASN A 184 -1.74 -9.27 -27.18
C ASN A 184 -1.10 -10.41 -27.98
N ASP A 185 0.22 -10.55 -27.90
CA ASP A 185 1.01 -11.59 -28.59
C ASP A 185 1.61 -12.61 -27.60
N ILE A 186 0.94 -12.85 -26.46
CA ILE A 186 1.45 -13.71 -25.38
C ILE A 186 1.56 -15.15 -25.88
N VAL A 187 2.74 -15.74 -25.69
CA VAL A 187 3.03 -17.13 -26.03
C VAL A 187 3.05 -18.01 -24.78
N ASP A 188 3.77 -17.59 -23.75
CA ASP A 188 3.91 -18.32 -22.48
C ASP A 188 3.17 -17.60 -21.34
N PRO A 189 2.05 -18.15 -20.84
CA PRO A 189 1.29 -17.57 -19.74
C PRO A 189 1.79 -18.00 -18.35
N LEU A 190 2.74 -18.94 -18.24
CA LEU A 190 3.20 -19.49 -16.96
C LEU A 190 3.87 -18.49 -16.01
N PRO A 191 4.48 -17.36 -16.45
CA PRO A 191 4.96 -16.34 -15.51
C PRO A 191 3.88 -15.85 -14.52
N LEU A 192 2.59 -15.95 -14.87
CA LEU A 192 1.49 -15.61 -13.96
C LEU A 192 1.40 -16.51 -12.73
N LEU A 193 2.01 -17.71 -12.74
CA LEU A 193 2.09 -18.59 -11.58
C LEU A 193 3.01 -18.08 -10.48
N GLY A 194 3.92 -17.15 -10.78
CA GLY A 194 4.79 -16.53 -9.78
C GLY A 194 4.10 -15.46 -8.93
N LEU A 195 2.90 -15.04 -9.33
CA LEU A 195 2.07 -14.10 -8.56
C LEU A 195 1.51 -14.76 -7.29
N ASP A 196 1.08 -13.95 -6.32
CA ASP A 196 0.30 -14.46 -5.19
C ASP A 196 -1.13 -14.82 -5.65
N LEU A 197 -1.28 -16.05 -6.13
CA LEU A 197 -2.54 -16.56 -6.66
C LEU A 197 -3.68 -16.44 -5.65
N LEU A 198 -3.44 -16.46 -4.32
CA LEU A 198 -4.50 -16.32 -3.30
C LEU A 198 -5.28 -15.01 -3.46
N LEU A 199 -4.67 -14.01 -4.08
CA LEU A 199 -5.22 -12.67 -4.21
C LEU A 199 -5.75 -12.38 -5.61
N VAL A 200 -5.29 -13.12 -6.63
CA VAL A 200 -5.78 -12.99 -8.01
C VAL A 200 -7.20 -13.52 -8.13
N ARG A 201 -8.11 -12.70 -8.67
CA ARG A 201 -9.54 -12.99 -8.87
C ARG A 201 -9.90 -13.18 -10.33
N SER A 202 -9.24 -12.46 -11.22
CA SER A 202 -9.55 -12.53 -12.65
C SER A 202 -8.30 -12.39 -13.49
N VAL A 203 -8.14 -13.29 -14.45
CA VAL A 203 -7.13 -13.23 -15.52
C VAL A 203 -7.87 -13.41 -16.85
N ASP A 204 -7.60 -12.53 -17.81
CA ASP A 204 -8.13 -12.61 -19.17
C ASP A 204 -6.97 -12.60 -20.19
N LEU A 205 -6.81 -13.72 -20.89
CA LEU A 205 -5.82 -13.98 -21.93
C LEU A 205 -6.46 -14.10 -23.32
N THR A 206 -7.74 -13.75 -23.48
CA THR A 206 -8.42 -13.87 -24.78
C THR A 206 -7.73 -13.07 -25.88
N GLY A 207 -7.85 -13.50 -27.14
CA GLY A 207 -7.23 -12.78 -28.27
C GLY A 207 -5.70 -12.84 -28.33
N ASN A 208 -5.03 -13.64 -27.49
CA ASN A 208 -3.63 -14.00 -27.67
C ASN A 208 -3.56 -15.23 -28.59
N GLU A 209 -3.57 -15.02 -29.91
CA GLU A 209 -3.71 -16.11 -30.89
C GLU A 209 -2.57 -17.13 -30.86
N ASN A 210 -1.36 -16.67 -30.49
CA ASN A 210 -0.14 -17.48 -30.46
C ASN A 210 0.15 -18.13 -29.09
N VAL A 211 -0.78 -18.04 -28.14
CA VAL A 211 -0.59 -18.65 -26.82
C VAL A 211 -0.44 -20.16 -26.93
N ASP A 212 0.53 -20.71 -26.23
CA ASP A 212 0.73 -22.16 -26.13
C ASP A 212 -0.41 -22.77 -25.31
N CYS A 213 -1.25 -23.59 -25.94
CA CYS A 213 -2.42 -24.16 -25.31
C CYS A 213 -2.11 -25.19 -24.23
N ASP A 214 -0.97 -25.87 -24.28
CA ASP A 214 -0.56 -26.80 -23.23
C ASP A 214 -0.20 -26.01 -21.96
N LEU A 215 0.51 -24.89 -22.12
CA LEU A 215 0.85 -23.99 -21.01
C LEU A 215 -0.37 -23.25 -20.46
N ALA A 216 -1.28 -22.79 -21.34
CA ALA A 216 -2.53 -22.16 -20.94
C ALA A 216 -3.44 -23.12 -20.16
N THR A 217 -3.48 -24.39 -20.55
CA THR A 217 -4.21 -25.44 -19.84
C THR A 217 -3.59 -25.74 -18.47
N GLN A 218 -2.26 -25.85 -18.39
CA GLN A 218 -1.58 -25.97 -17.10
C GLN A 218 -1.89 -24.82 -16.15
N LEU A 219 -1.88 -23.57 -16.65
CA LEU A 219 -2.29 -22.41 -15.87
C LEU A 219 -3.74 -22.53 -15.40
N ARG A 220 -4.66 -22.95 -16.29
CA ARG A 220 -6.08 -23.17 -15.96
C ARG A 220 -6.25 -24.14 -14.82
N ASP A 221 -5.62 -25.29 -14.88
CA ASP A 221 -5.80 -26.35 -13.90
C ASP A 221 -5.32 -25.93 -12.49
N ILE A 222 -4.30 -25.07 -12.42
CA ILE A 222 -3.84 -24.44 -11.18
C ILE A 222 -4.77 -23.31 -10.71
N PHE A 223 -5.45 -22.63 -11.64
CA PHE A 223 -6.31 -21.48 -11.33
C PHE A 223 -7.71 -21.89 -10.85
N ILE A 224 -8.28 -22.97 -11.41
CA ILE A 224 -9.65 -23.45 -11.15
C ILE A 224 -9.83 -24.15 -9.80
N VAL A 225 -8.75 -24.64 -9.16
CA VAL A 225 -8.82 -25.22 -7.81
C VAL A 225 -9.15 -24.20 -6.70
N ALA A 226 -9.35 -22.93 -7.05
CA ALA A 226 -9.73 -21.87 -6.12
C ALA A 226 -11.14 -21.32 -6.44
N PRO A 227 -12.11 -21.39 -5.50
CA PRO A 227 -13.54 -21.19 -5.75
C PRO A 227 -14.00 -19.76 -6.13
N VAL A 228 -13.08 -18.83 -6.34
CA VAL A 228 -13.38 -17.40 -6.58
C VAL A 228 -12.48 -16.78 -7.65
N ARG A 229 -11.89 -17.61 -8.51
CA ARG A 229 -11.00 -17.20 -9.58
C ARG A 229 -11.64 -17.41 -10.94
N LYS A 230 -11.62 -16.38 -11.78
CA LYS A 230 -12.00 -16.45 -13.19
C LYS A 230 -10.73 -16.41 -14.03
N LEU A 231 -10.39 -17.51 -14.69
CA LEU A 231 -9.44 -17.50 -15.79
C LEU A 231 -10.23 -17.59 -17.10
N VAL A 232 -9.95 -16.69 -18.03
CA VAL A 232 -10.43 -16.80 -19.40
C VAL A 232 -9.20 -16.98 -20.29
N ILE A 233 -9.04 -18.18 -20.85
CA ILE A 233 -8.01 -18.47 -21.84
C ILE A 233 -8.53 -18.18 -23.25
N ALA A 234 -7.61 -18.11 -24.20
CA ALA A 234 -7.98 -17.87 -25.59
C ALA A 234 -8.84 -19.04 -26.13
N PRO A 235 -9.92 -18.79 -26.91
CA PRO A 235 -10.89 -19.82 -27.31
C PRO A 235 -10.28 -21.00 -28.06
N GLN A 236 -9.16 -20.81 -28.74
CA GLN A 236 -8.43 -21.88 -29.44
C GLN A 236 -7.79 -22.91 -28.48
N CYS A 237 -7.63 -22.55 -27.20
CA CYS A 237 -7.11 -23.42 -26.14
C CYS A 237 -8.22 -23.96 -25.22
N ASP A 238 -9.45 -23.49 -25.38
CA ASP A 238 -10.61 -23.94 -24.61
C ASP A 238 -11.17 -25.25 -25.19
N LEU A 239 -10.33 -26.28 -25.22
CA LEU A 239 -10.72 -27.63 -25.57
C LEU A 239 -11.44 -28.30 -24.37
N PRO A 240 -12.49 -29.12 -24.60
CA PRO A 240 -13.16 -29.84 -23.53
C PRO A 240 -12.15 -30.68 -22.75
N LEU A 241 -12.20 -30.63 -21.42
CA LEU A 241 -11.42 -31.50 -20.53
C LEU A 241 -11.62 -32.96 -20.96
N GLU A 242 -10.55 -33.65 -21.35
CA GLU A 242 -10.62 -35.09 -21.64
C GLU A 242 -10.77 -35.87 -20.33
N GLY A 243 -11.46 -37.02 -20.38
CA GLY A 243 -12.11 -37.66 -19.24
C GLY A 243 -11.26 -38.07 -18.03
N ASP A 244 -9.92 -38.02 -18.11
CA ASP A 244 -9.02 -38.27 -16.98
C ASP A 244 -8.79 -37.00 -16.12
N ASP A 245 -8.94 -35.80 -16.68
CA ASP A 245 -8.83 -34.52 -15.95
C ASP A 245 -10.05 -34.25 -15.06
N LEU A 246 -11.20 -34.85 -15.37
CA LEU A 246 -12.41 -34.79 -14.53
C LEU A 246 -12.21 -35.47 -13.16
N LEU A 247 -11.34 -36.48 -13.09
CA LEU A 247 -11.04 -37.16 -11.82
C LEU A 247 -10.20 -36.30 -10.87
N LEU A 248 -9.41 -35.35 -11.39
CA LEU A 248 -8.67 -34.38 -10.57
C LEU A 248 -9.59 -33.29 -10.01
N ILE A 249 -10.64 -32.91 -10.75
CA ILE A 249 -11.61 -31.88 -10.32
C ILE A 249 -12.57 -32.43 -9.25
N ASP A 250 -13.01 -33.68 -9.38
CA ASP A 250 -13.92 -34.33 -8.42
C ASP A 250 -13.34 -34.53 -7.00
N PHE A 251 -12.01 -34.49 -6.84
CA PHE A 251 -11.37 -34.55 -5.52
C PHE A 251 -11.29 -33.20 -4.80
N VAL A 252 -11.53 -32.09 -5.50
CA VAL A 252 -11.41 -30.72 -4.96
C VAL A 252 -12.77 -30.16 -4.52
N GLU A 253 -13.89 -30.72 -4.99
CA GLU A 253 -15.25 -30.33 -4.58
C GLU A 253 -15.79 -31.02 -3.30
N ARG A 254 -14.93 -31.70 -2.50
CA ARG A 254 -15.32 -32.29 -1.20
C ARG A 254 -14.60 -31.68 -0.01
#